data_AF-A0A0M8TWE9-F1
#
_entry.id   AF-A0A0M8TWE9-F1
#
_cell.length_a   1.000
_cell.length_b   1.000
_cell.length_c   1.000
_cell.angle_alpha   90.00
_cell.angle_beta   90.00
_cell.angle_gamma   90.00
#
_symmetry.space_group_name_H-M   'P 1'
#
loop_
_entity.id
_entity.type
_entity.pdbx_description
1 polymer ?
#
loop_
_entity_poly.entity_id
_entity_poly.type
_entity_poly.pdbx_seq_one_letter_code
_entity_poly.pdbx_strand_id
1 'polypeptide(L)' 'MPDRDAAEEVARELMDRFGVPEEPQLVRDALAGEDDAEDAQWLVVVEDPRERLDASALDEFAGEYEGWLEAP' A
#
# COMPACT_ATOMS: atom_id res chain seq x y z
N MET A 1 10.26 5.70 -5.31
CA MET A 1 9.17 4.73 -5.12
C MET A 1 9.46 3.96 -3.85
N PRO A 2 8.46 3.63 -3.03
CA PRO A 2 8.69 2.92 -1.78
C PRO A 2 9.40 1.58 -2.05
N ASP A 3 10.56 1.41 -1.43
CA ASP A 3 11.23 0.12 -1.37
C ASP A 3 10.42 -0.85 -0.49
N ARG A 4 10.78 -2.13 -0.56
CA ARG A 4 10.11 -3.20 0.21
C ARG A 4 9.99 -2.86 1.71
N ASP A 5 11.06 -2.32 2.30
CA ASP A 5 11.09 -1.93 3.71
C ASP A 5 10.03 -0.87 4.05
N ALA A 6 9.79 0.09 3.13
CA ALA A 6 8.74 1.09 3.30
C ALA A 6 7.35 0.44 3.25
N ALA A 7 7.12 -0.50 2.34
CA ALA A 7 5.85 -1.23 2.28
C ALA A 7 5.60 -2.10 3.53
N GLU A 8 6.66 -2.72 4.10
CA GLU A 8 6.59 -3.46 5.37
C GLU A 8 6.32 -2.54 6.58
N GLU A 9 6.78 -1.29 6.53
CA GLU A 9 6.46 -0.28 7.55
C GLU A 9 5.01 0.20 7.43
N VAL A 10 4.58 0.57 6.21
CA VAL A 10 3.20 0.95 5.89
C VAL A 10 2.21 -0.10 6.36
N ALA A 11 2.46 -1.39 6.08
CA ALA A 11 1.59 -2.48 6.51
C ALA A 11 1.44 -2.58 8.04
N ARG A 12 2.51 -2.32 8.79
CA ARG A 12 2.49 -2.31 10.27
C ARG A 12 1.75 -1.11 10.82
N GLU A 13 2.04 0.09 10.31
CA GLU A 13 1.35 1.32 10.70
C GLU A 13 -0.14 1.27 10.33
N LEU A 14 -0.51 0.61 9.21
CA LEU A 14 -1.91 0.43 8.82
C LEU A 14 -2.68 -0.38 9.87
N MET A 15 -2.09 -1.47 10.37
CA MET A 15 -2.70 -2.27 11.44
C MET A 15 -2.81 -1.48 12.76
N ASP A 16 -1.78 -0.72 13.13
CA ASP A 16 -1.75 0.03 14.40
C ASP A 16 -2.70 1.24 14.38
N ARG A 17 -2.65 2.07 13.34
CA ARG A 17 -3.48 3.28 13.21
C ARG A 17 -4.92 3.00 12.83
N PHE A 18 -5.16 2.06 11.90
CA PHE A 18 -6.48 1.84 11.32
C PHE A 18 -7.17 0.57 11.82
N GLY A 19 -6.49 -0.27 12.60
CA GLY A 19 -7.10 -1.47 13.17
C GLY A 19 -7.57 -2.46 12.09
N VAL A 20 -6.77 -2.58 11.02
CA VAL A 20 -6.99 -3.58 9.97
C VAL A 20 -7.04 -4.96 10.63
N PRO A 21 -8.10 -5.76 10.39
CA PRO A 21 -8.30 -7.01 11.11
C PRO A 21 -7.37 -8.13 10.62
N GLU A 22 -6.80 -7.98 9.43
CA GLU A 22 -5.98 -8.96 8.73
C GLU A 22 -4.65 -8.31 8.33
N GLU A 23 -3.56 -9.09 8.33
CA GLU A 23 -2.24 -8.59 7.91
C GLU A 23 -2.30 -8.18 6.43
N PRO A 24 -1.97 -6.91 6.10
CA PRO A 24 -1.96 -6.44 4.72
C PRO A 24 -1.00 -7.26 3.84
N GLN A 25 -1.43 -7.56 2.62
CA GLN A 25 -0.63 -8.34 1.69
C GLN A 25 0.35 -7.44 0.93
N LEU A 26 1.61 -7.84 0.87
CA LEU A 26 2.64 -7.16 0.09
C LEU A 26 2.73 -7.77 -1.30
N VAL A 27 2.37 -7.00 -2.32
CA VAL A 27 2.41 -7.42 -3.72
C VAL A 27 3.48 -6.62 -4.43
N ARG A 28 4.42 -7.30 -5.10
CA ARG A 28 5.35 -6.66 -6.02
C ARG A 28 4.73 -6.64 -7.41
N ASP A 29 4.41 -5.47 -7.90
CA ASP A 29 3.87 -5.27 -9.24
C ASP A 29 4.95 -4.70 -10.16
N ALA A 30 5.08 -5.27 -11.36
CA ALA A 30 6.06 -4.82 -12.35
C ALA A 30 5.41 -3.72 -13.20
N LEU A 31 6.01 -2.53 -13.20
CA LEU A 31 5.45 -1.42 -13.95
C LEU A 31 5.53 -1.69 -15.45
N ALA A 32 4.39 -1.68 -16.12
CA ALA A 32 4.34 -1.93 -17.56
C ALA A 32 4.78 -0.68 -18.33
N GLY A 33 6.08 -0.57 -18.67
CA GLY A 33 6.58 0.53 -19.48
C GLY A 33 8.10 0.49 -19.75
N GLU A 34 8.45 -0.05 -20.92
CA GLU A 34 9.69 0.20 -21.68
C GLU A 34 11.03 -0.37 -21.11
N ASP A 35 11.18 -1.69 -21.31
CA ASP A 35 12.44 -2.42 -21.59
C ASP A 35 13.47 -2.71 -20.49
N ASP A 36 13.20 -2.51 -19.20
CA ASP A 36 13.93 -3.24 -18.15
C ASP A 36 12.96 -3.76 -17.08
N ALA A 37 12.97 -5.07 -16.82
CA ALA A 37 12.21 -5.75 -15.77
C ALA A 37 12.65 -5.37 -14.33
N GLU A 38 13.38 -4.26 -14.22
CA GLU A 38 14.01 -3.73 -13.02
C GLU A 38 13.10 -2.74 -12.29
N ASP A 39 12.16 -2.09 -12.98
CA ASP A 39 11.18 -1.20 -12.35
C ASP A 39 9.97 -1.99 -11.81
N ALA A 40 9.92 -2.09 -10.48
CA ALA A 40 8.84 -2.72 -9.77
C ALA A 40 8.43 -1.88 -8.57
N GLN A 41 7.13 -1.87 -8.30
CA GLN A 41 6.51 -1.22 -7.17
C GLN A 41 6.06 -2.24 -6.13
N TRP A 42 6.03 -1.82 -4.86
CA TRP A 42 5.44 -2.60 -3.78
C TRP A 42 4.10 -1.99 -3.38
N LEU A 43 3.07 -2.82 -3.43
CA LEU A 43 1.70 -2.48 -3.08
C LEU A 43 1.33 -3.15 -1.77
N VAL A 44 0.62 -2.41 -0.91
CA VAL A 44 0.06 -2.90 0.35
C VAL A 44 -1.43 -3.09 0.14
N VAL A 45 -1.85 -4.33 -0.10
CA VAL A 45 -3.27 -4.67 -0.35
C VAL A 45 -3.97 -4.91 0.98
N VAL A 46 -5.06 -4.18 1.19
CA VAL A 46 -5.85 -4.23 2.43
C VAL A 46 -7.28 -4.65 2.07
N GLU A 47 -7.75 -5.73 2.69
CA GLU A 47 -9.14 -6.16 2.57
C GLU A 47 -10.00 -5.46 3.63
N ASP A 48 -10.99 -4.70 3.17
CA ASP A 48 -11.97 -4.06 4.06
C ASP A 48 -13.40 -4.34 3.59
N PRO A 49 -13.88 -5.60 3.73
CA PRO A 49 -15.21 -6.00 3.28
C PRO A 49 -16.36 -5.31 4.05
N ARG A 50 -16.04 -4.56 5.10
CA ARG A 50 -16.99 -3.85 5.96
C ARG A 50 -16.94 -2.33 5.78
N GLU A 51 -16.14 -1.82 4.83
CA GLU A 51 -16.00 -0.39 4.53
C GLU A 51 -15.77 0.47 5.80
N ARG A 52 -14.94 -0.04 6.72
CA ARG A 52 -14.58 0.63 7.97
C ARG A 52 -13.39 1.56 7.81
N LEU A 53 -12.58 1.37 6.78
CA LEU A 53 -11.42 2.21 6.49
C LEU A 53 -11.86 3.46 5.75
N ASP A 54 -11.41 4.61 6.23
CA ASP A 54 -11.69 5.88 5.57
C ASP A 54 -10.71 6.09 4.41
N ALA A 55 -11.23 6.13 3.18
CA ALA A 55 -10.40 6.26 1.98
C ALA A 55 -9.61 7.58 1.93
N SER A 56 -10.14 8.67 2.50
CA SER A 56 -9.39 9.94 2.53
C SER A 56 -8.24 9.88 3.52
N ALA A 57 -8.44 9.21 4.67
CA ALA A 57 -7.36 9.00 5.62
C ALA A 57 -6.28 8.03 5.10
N LEU A 58 -6.66 7.03 4.29
CA LEU A 58 -5.71 6.15 3.62
C LEU A 58 -4.91 6.87 2.53
N ASP A 59 -5.52 7.77 1.76
CA ASP A 59 -4.84 8.59 0.75
C ASP A 59 -3.81 9.54 1.39
N GLU A 60 -4.20 10.24 2.46
CA GLU A 60 -3.29 11.10 3.22
C GLU A 60 -2.10 10.30 3.79
N PHE A 61 -2.40 9.12 4.35
CA PHE A 61 -1.38 8.20 4.87
C PHE A 61 -0.44 7.68 3.78
N ALA A 62 -0.94 7.31 2.60
CA ALA A 62 -0.10 6.92 1.48
C ALA A 62 0.83 8.07 1.04
N GLY A 63 0.34 9.31 1.08
CA GLY A 63 1.12 10.52 0.81
C GLY A 63 2.29 10.73 1.77
N GLU A 64 2.19 10.30 3.04
CA GLU A 64 3.30 10.34 4.02
C GLU A 64 4.51 9.51 3.54
N TYR A 65 4.27 8.48 2.74
CA TYR A 65 5.28 7.56 2.20
C TYR A 65 5.62 7.84 0.72
N GLU A 66 5.25 9.02 0.21
CA GLU A 66 5.36 9.37 -1.21
C GLU A 66 4.66 8.34 -2.14
N GLY A 67 3.66 7.64 -1.60
CA GLY A 67 2.82 6.68 -2.31
C GLY A 67 1.50 7.30 -2.76
N TRP A 68 0.60 6.45 -3.26
CA TRP A 68 -0.76 6.82 -3.62
C TRP A 68 -1.71 5.69 -3.23
N LEU A 69 -2.98 6.03 -3.00
CA LEU A 69 -4.03 5.04 -2.85
C LEU A 69 -4.51 4.57 -4.22
N GLU A 70 -4.38 3.28 -4.53
CA GLU A 70 -5.05 2.70 -5.69
C GLU A 70 -6.55 2.51 -5.38
N ALA A 71 -7.38 3.16 -6.19
CA ALA A 71 -8.81 2.90 -6.19
C ALA A 71 -9.12 1.71 -7.12
N PRO A 72 -9.94 0.74 -6.69
CA PRO A 72 -10.35 -0.41 -7.51
C PRO A 72 -11.26 -0.04 -8.70
#